data_AF-A0A0M3INA0-F1
#
_entry.id   AF-A0A0M3INA0-F1
#
_cell.length_a   1.000
_cell.length_b   1.000
_cell.length_c   1.000
_cell.angle_alpha   90.00
_cell.angle_beta   90.00
_cell.angle_gamma   90.00
#
_symmetry.space_group_name_H-M   'P 1'
#
loop_
_entity.id
_entity.type
_entity.pdbx_description
1 polymer ?
#
loop_
_entity_poly.entity_id
_entity_poly.type
_entity_poly.pdbx_seq_one_letter_code
_entity_poly.pdbx_strand_id
1 'polypeptide(L)'
;MPQIISGNDEEFWKEPLGAWIKDCISGCDALIPESTWRRDERRNTVLQFTELCDGFVFNLLFVFVDADSLNVVVMRDANIAVTDMTTRMKHFSTLIQNIYSFYRVRWFLLYY
;
A
#
# COMPACT_ATOMS: atom_id res chain seq x y z
N MET A 1 26.08 8.87 -6.30
CA MET A 1 24.84 8.30 -5.74
C MET A 1 23.77 9.37 -5.82
N PRO A 2 22.61 9.14 -6.48
CA PRO A 2 21.54 10.12 -6.45
C PRO A 2 21.03 10.18 -5.01
N GLN A 3 21.07 11.36 -4.40
CA GLN A 3 20.36 11.60 -3.15
C GLN A 3 18.87 11.50 -3.47
N ILE A 4 18.20 10.50 -2.89
CA ILE A 4 16.74 10.49 -2.84
C ILE A 4 16.40 11.70 -1.99
N ILE A 5 15.88 12.73 -2.65
CA ILE A 5 15.46 13.97 -2.02
C ILE A 5 14.47 13.56 -0.94
N SER A 6 14.81 13.82 0.32
CA SER A 6 13.89 13.79 1.47
C SER A 6 12.88 14.95 1.33
N GLY A 7 12.30 15.07 0.15
CA GLY A 7 11.45 16.17 -0.28
C GLY A 7 10.10 15.94 0.36
N ASN A 8 10.01 16.37 1.62
CA ASN A 8 8.79 16.73 2.31
C ASN A 8 7.77 15.58 2.40
N ASP A 9 8.11 14.48 3.11
CA ASP A 9 7.14 13.47 3.54
C ASP A 9 5.86 14.11 4.10
N GLU A 10 6.00 15.22 4.83
CA GLU A 10 4.86 16.00 5.34
C GLU A 10 3.94 16.56 4.25
N GLU A 11 4.48 16.94 3.09
CA GLU A 11 3.70 17.47 1.97
C GLU A 11 2.87 16.36 1.33
N PHE A 12 3.47 15.19 1.11
CA PHE A 12 2.73 14.02 0.63
C PHE A 12 1.53 13.71 1.54
N TRP A 13 1.72 13.72 2.86
CA TRP A 13 0.65 13.45 3.83
C TRP A 13 -0.42 14.57 3.91
N LYS A 14 -0.14 15.78 3.40
CA LYS A 14 -1.09 16.89 3.31
C LYS A 14 -1.91 16.84 2.01
N GLU A 15 -1.38 16.21 0.96
CA GLU A 15 -2.08 16.01 -0.30
C GLU A 15 -3.25 15.01 -0.16
N PRO A 16 -4.31 15.12 -0.99
CA PRO A 16 -5.53 14.31 -0.84
C PRO A 16 -5.30 12.80 -0.76
N LEU A 17 -4.38 12.28 -1.59
CA LEU A 17 -4.07 10.85 -1.61
C LEU A 17 -3.36 10.42 -0.31
N GLY A 18 -2.37 11.19 0.13
CA GLY A 18 -1.65 10.87 1.37
C GLY A 18 -2.53 10.99 2.60
N ALA A 19 -3.38 12.03 2.66
CA ALA A 19 -4.37 12.20 3.72
C ALA A 19 -5.34 11.00 3.79
N TRP A 20 -5.90 10.59 2.65
CA TRP A 20 -6.79 9.43 2.59
C TRP A 20 -6.10 8.13 3.00
N ILE A 21 -4.86 7.89 2.55
CA ILE A 21 -4.09 6.72 2.97
C ILE A 21 -3.84 6.75 4.48
N LYS A 22 -3.48 7.91 5.03
CA LYS A 22 -3.22 8.10 6.46
C LYS A 22 -4.44 7.75 7.30
N ASP A 23 -5.63 8.19 6.90
CA ASP A 23 -6.89 7.86 7.57
C ASP A 23 -7.20 6.35 7.51
N CYS A 24 -6.80 5.67 6.42
CA CYS A 24 -6.99 4.23 6.31
C CYS A 24 -6.06 3.40 7.19
N ILE A 25 -4.88 3.90 7.56
CA ILE A 25 -3.81 3.06 8.15
C ILE A 25 -3.35 3.52 9.54
N SER A 26 -3.87 4.63 10.05
CA SER A 26 -3.48 5.24 11.31
C SER A 26 -4.66 5.87 12.03
N GLY A 27 -4.54 6.09 13.34
CA GLY A 27 -5.63 6.56 14.20
C GLY A 27 -6.36 5.44 14.93
N CYS A 28 -7.43 5.78 15.66
CA CYS A 28 -8.15 4.85 16.53
C CYS A 28 -8.95 3.78 15.77
N ASP A 29 -9.50 4.13 14.60
CA ASP A 29 -10.36 3.27 13.78
C ASP A 29 -9.79 3.06 12.38
N ALA A 30 -8.48 2.77 12.29
CA ALA A 30 -7.83 2.52 11.01
C ALA A 30 -8.42 1.28 10.31
N LEU A 31 -8.72 1.43 9.01
CA LEU A 31 -9.18 0.33 8.15
C LEU A 31 -8.19 -0.84 8.13
N ILE A 32 -6.89 -0.52 8.12
CA ILE A 32 -5.80 -1.48 8.22
C ILE A 32 -5.01 -1.17 9.50
N PRO A 33 -5.15 -1.99 10.56
CA PRO A 33 -4.40 -1.79 11.80
C PRO A 33 -2.89 -1.74 11.57
N GLU A 34 -2.17 -0.87 12.28
CA GLU A 34 -0.70 -0.79 12.19
C GLU A 34 -0.02 -2.15 12.44
N SER A 35 -0.63 -3.01 13.26
CA SER A 35 -0.14 -4.37 13.51
C SER A 35 -0.07 -5.25 12.27
N THR A 36 -0.87 -4.96 11.25
CA THR A 36 -0.99 -5.77 10.03
C THR A 36 0.12 -5.47 9.02
N TRP A 37 0.58 -4.23 8.94
CA TRP A 37 1.44 -3.78 7.84
C TRP A 37 2.78 -3.19 8.28
N ARG A 38 2.85 -2.69 9.52
CA ARG A 38 4.00 -1.96 10.04
C ARG A 38 4.81 -2.81 11.00
N ARG A 39 6.14 -2.64 10.95
CA ARG A 39 7.08 -3.29 11.87
C ARG A 39 6.81 -2.91 13.31
N ASP A 40 6.94 -3.87 14.21
CA ASP A 40 6.78 -3.68 15.65
C ASP A 40 7.61 -2.51 16.18
N GLU A 41 8.87 -2.37 15.73
CA GLU A 41 9.77 -1.29 16.17
C GLU A 41 9.41 0.08 15.60
N ARG A 42 8.53 0.13 14.59
CA ARG A 42 8.08 1.34 13.91
C ARG A 42 6.66 1.75 14.32
N ARG A 43 5.92 0.90 15.02
CA ARG A 43 4.57 1.23 15.51
C ARG A 43 4.60 2.44 16.43
N ASN A 44 3.52 3.24 16.40
CA ASN A 44 3.39 4.48 17.17
C ASN A 44 4.46 5.55 16.88
N THR A 45 5.25 5.40 15.81
CA THR A 45 6.16 6.45 15.35
C THR A 45 5.55 7.21 14.18
N VAL A 46 6.11 8.38 13.84
CA VAL A 46 5.66 9.17 12.68
C VAL A 46 5.75 8.32 11.42
N LEU A 47 4.68 8.32 10.62
CA LEU A 47 4.62 7.63 9.33
C LEU A 47 5.62 8.25 8.36
N GLN A 48 6.42 7.41 7.73
CA GLN A 48 7.32 7.81 6.64
C GLN A 48 6.76 7.36 5.31
N PHE A 49 6.86 8.20 4.29
CA PHE A 49 6.42 7.85 2.93
C PHE A 49 7.15 6.60 2.42
N THR A 50 8.41 6.43 2.81
CA THR A 50 9.24 5.27 2.48
C THR A 50 8.64 3.94 2.96
N GLU A 51 7.79 3.94 3.99
CA GLU A 51 7.08 2.75 4.48
C GLU A 51 5.97 2.30 3.51
N LEU A 52 5.51 3.18 2.61
CA LEU A 52 4.58 2.85 1.52
C LEU A 52 5.30 2.37 0.24
N CYS A 53 6.60 2.69 0.10
CA CYS A 53 7.38 2.42 -1.10
C CYS A 53 7.74 0.94 -1.31
N ASP A 54 7.16 0.02 -0.54
CA ASP A 54 7.26 -1.42 -0.77
C ASP A 54 6.04 -2.02 -1.48
N GLY A 55 5.00 -1.22 -1.74
CA GLY A 55 3.79 -1.63 -2.43
C GLY A 55 2.80 -2.43 -1.58
N PHE A 56 3.14 -2.79 -0.34
CA PHE A 56 2.34 -3.72 0.46
C PHE A 56 1.03 -3.09 0.94
N VAL A 57 1.10 -1.89 1.54
CA VAL A 57 -0.08 -1.16 2.02
C VAL A 57 -1.09 -0.92 0.90
N PHE A 58 -0.60 -0.56 -0.29
CA PHE A 58 -1.47 -0.33 -1.45
C PHE A 58 -2.21 -1.60 -1.88
N ASN A 59 -1.55 -2.77 -1.84
CA ASN A 59 -2.22 -4.04 -2.11
C ASN A 59 -3.28 -4.35 -1.06
N LEU A 60 -3.00 -4.12 0.23
CA LEU A 60 -4.01 -4.27 1.29
C LEU A 60 -5.21 -3.34 1.11
N LEU A 61 -4.98 -2.07 0.76
CA LEU A 61 -6.05 -1.11 0.47
C LEU A 61 -6.89 -1.56 -0.72
N PHE A 62 -6.26 -2.12 -1.75
CA PHE A 62 -6.95 -2.56 -2.96
C PHE A 62 -7.93 -3.72 -2.70
N VAL A 63 -7.66 -4.58 -1.71
CA VAL A 63 -8.59 -5.63 -1.28
C VAL A 63 -9.94 -5.06 -0.83
N PHE A 64 -9.94 -3.88 -0.21
CA PHE A 64 -11.20 -3.22 0.20
C PHE A 64 -11.95 -2.61 -0.99
N VAL A 65 -11.30 -2.42 -2.13
CA VAL A 65 -11.93 -1.96 -3.38
C VAL A 65 -12.46 -3.15 -4.19
N ASP A 66 -11.72 -4.25 -4.20
CA ASP A 66 -12.03 -5.47 -4.93
C ASP A 66 -11.54 -6.70 -4.15
N ALA A 67 -12.44 -7.34 -3.41
CA ALA A 67 -12.11 -8.48 -2.55
C ALA A 67 -11.58 -9.70 -3.33
N ASP A 68 -11.95 -9.85 -4.60
CA ASP A 68 -11.53 -10.97 -5.45
C ASP A 68 -10.04 -10.85 -5.86
N SER A 69 -9.46 -9.66 -5.73
CA SER A 69 -8.04 -9.38 -6.00
C SER A 69 -7.08 -9.97 -4.97
N LEU A 70 -7.60 -10.45 -3.82
CA LEU A 70 -6.85 -10.99 -2.69
C LEU A 70 -6.04 -12.25 -3.05
N ASN A 71 -6.45 -13.02 -4.06
CA ASN A 71 -5.82 -14.29 -4.44
C ASN A 71 -4.34 -14.17 -4.86
N VAL A 72 -3.84 -12.95 -5.14
CA VAL A 72 -2.47 -12.73 -5.64
C VAL A 72 -1.54 -12.15 -4.57
N VAL A 73 -2.07 -11.58 -3.49
CA VAL A 73 -1.28 -10.97 -2.40
C VAL A 73 -1.00 -12.05 -1.35
N VAL A 74 -0.10 -12.95 -1.73
CA VAL A 74 0.47 -14.00 -0.88
C VAL A 74 0.75 -13.43 0.52
N MET A 75 0.18 -14.09 1.52
CA MET A 75 0.38 -13.87 2.95
C MET A 75 1.85 -13.54 3.24
N ARG A 76 2.10 -12.42 3.93
CA ARG A 76 3.43 -12.10 4.46
C ARG A 76 3.83 -13.20 5.44
N ASP A 77 4.91 -13.91 5.15
CA ASP A 77 5.67 -14.60 6.17
C ASP A 77 6.13 -13.57 7.21
N ALA A 78 5.93 -13.91 8.48
CA ALA A 78 5.94 -13.03 9.65
C ALA A 78 7.30 -12.37 10.00
N ASN A 79 8.26 -12.34 9.08
CA ASN A 79 9.54 -11.68 9.28
C ASN A 79 9.59 -10.44 8.40
N ILE A 80 9.25 -9.30 9.01
CA ILE A 80 9.29 -7.98 8.40
C ILE A 80 10.76 -7.54 8.25
N ALA A 81 11.55 -8.32 7.51
CA ALA A 81 12.87 -7.96 7.04
C ALA A 81 12.75 -6.87 5.98
N VAL A 82 13.84 -6.14 5.71
CA VAL A 82 13.90 -5.13 4.64
C VAL A 82 13.37 -5.76 3.37
N THR A 83 12.21 -5.28 2.90
CA THR A 83 11.55 -5.82 1.71
C THR A 83 12.55 -5.71 0.56
N ASP A 84 13.06 -6.86 0.13
CA ASP A 84 14.07 -6.90 -0.92
C ASP A 84 13.47 -6.34 -2.22
N MET A 85 14.35 -5.94 -3.14
CA MET A 85 13.92 -5.31 -4.38
C MET A 85 12.94 -6.22 -5.17
N THR A 86 13.14 -7.53 -5.09
CA THR A 86 12.29 -8.55 -5.73
C THR A 86 10.87 -8.53 -5.18
N THR A 87 10.71 -8.51 -3.86
CA THR A 87 9.40 -8.51 -3.19
C THR A 87 8.66 -7.21 -3.46
N ARG A 88 9.37 -6.08 -3.43
CA ARG A 88 8.81 -4.77 -3.82
C ARG A 88 8.32 -4.77 -5.27
N MET A 89 9.13 -5.27 -6.20
CA MET A 89 8.73 -5.41 -7.60
C MET A 89 7.50 -6.29 -7.75
N LYS A 90 7.43 -7.41 -7.00
CA LYS A 90 6.25 -8.30 -6.99
C LYS A 90 5.01 -7.56 -6.50
N HIS A 91 5.07 -6.87 -5.35
CA HIS A 91 3.93 -6.12 -4.83
C HIS A 91 3.42 -5.07 -5.81
N PHE A 92 4.30 -4.25 -6.38
CA PHE A 92 3.86 -3.23 -7.35
C PHE A 92 3.34 -3.85 -8.65
N SER A 93 3.95 -4.93 -9.13
CA SER A 93 3.46 -5.63 -10.33
C SER A 93 2.06 -6.19 -10.10
N THR A 94 1.83 -6.84 -8.96
CA THR A 94 0.51 -7.34 -8.56
C THR A 94 -0.51 -6.20 -8.46
N LEU A 95 -0.16 -5.10 -7.79
CA LEU A 95 -1.04 -3.93 -7.66
C LEU A 95 -1.46 -3.38 -9.02
N ILE A 96 -0.49 -3.17 -9.93
CA ILE A 96 -0.76 -2.63 -11.27
C ILE A 96 -1.64 -3.59 -12.07
N GLN A 97 -1.36 -4.90 -12.02
CA GLN A 97 -2.17 -5.91 -12.71
C GLN A 97 -3.60 -5.96 -12.18
N ASN A 98 -3.78 -5.84 -10.87
CA ASN A 98 -5.10 -5.83 -10.22
C ASN A 98 -5.88 -4.57 -10.60
N ILE A 99 -5.26 -3.38 -10.51
CA ILE A 99 -5.87 -2.12 -10.95
C ILE A 99 -6.26 -2.18 -12.43
N TYR A 100 -5.35 -2.66 -13.29
CA TYR A 100 -5.62 -2.80 -14.72
C TYR A 100 -6.79 -3.74 -14.99
N SER A 101 -6.82 -4.91 -14.34
CA SER A 101 -7.88 -5.90 -14.52
C SER A 101 -9.22 -5.37 -14.04
N PHE A 102 -9.24 -4.71 -12.89
CA PHE A 102 -10.43 -4.07 -12.32
C PHE A 102 -11.06 -3.07 -13.29
N TYR A 103 -10.27 -2.13 -13.81
CA TYR A 103 -10.78 -1.15 -14.76
C TYR A 103 -11.19 -1.78 -16.08
N ARG A 104 -10.43 -2.76 -16.58
CA ARG A 104 -10.78 -3.46 -17.82
C ARG A 104 -12.12 -4.17 -17.71
N VAL A 105 -12.34 -4.96 -16.65
CA VAL A 105 -13.58 -5.73 -16.45
C VAL A 105 -14.77 -4.80 -16.22
N ARG A 106 -14.63 -3.77 -15.38
CA ARG A 106 -15.73 -2.83 -15.11
C ARG A 106 -16.06 -1.92 -16.29
N TRP A 107 -15.08 -1.60 -17.14
CA TRP A 107 -15.36 -0.92 -18.40
C TRP A 107 -16.23 -1.78 -19.32
N PHE A 108 -16.05 -3.09 -19.35
CA PHE A 108 -16.95 -3.96 -20.14
C PHE A 108 -18.40 -3.98 -19.61
N LEU A 109 -18.61 -3.82 -18.30
CA LEU A 109 -19.95 -3.84 -17.69
C LEU A 109 -20.74 -2.54 -17.84
N LEU A 110 -20.10 -1.41 -18.15
CA LEU A 110 -20.78 -0.11 -18.32
C LEU A 110 -21.26 0.15 -19.76
N TYR A 111 -20.85 -0.68 -20.72
CA TYR A 111 -21.19 -0.56 -22.14
C TYR A 111 -22.02 -1.73 -22.68
N TYR A 112 -22.54 -2.59 -21.81
CA TYR A 112 -23.53 -3.62 -22.06
C TYR A 112 -24.71 -3.45 -21.10
#